data_AF-A0A9D8R042-F1
#
_entry.id   AF-A0A9D8R042-F1
#
_cell.length_a   1.000
_cell.length_b   1.000
_cell.length_c   1.000
_cell.angle_alpha   90.00
_cell.angle_beta   90.00
_cell.angle_gamma   90.00
#
_symmetry.space_group_name_H-M   'P 1'
#
loop_
_entity.id
_entity.type
_entity.pdbx_description
1 polymer ?
#
loop_
_entity_poly.entity_id
_entity_poly.type
_entity_poly.pdbx_seq_one_letter_code
_entity_poly.pdbx_strand_id
1 'polypeptide(L)'
;MKRTAIFFLAACTAMSIVATDYTKYVNPFIGTQTDDTGALSGSTFPGPTMPQGMVQLAPETEQYVTWDPCCGYDFNRDSIFGFTHTHLSGTGCTDLIDISLMPTTKHVTPELLRKGIFALPFKHAQESAAPGYYMVDLLGGENIKAELSATIHVGIHKYTFPDGMAQNVILDLDRMTWRGDAYYTGRRSYQIIQSQIRVLD
;
A
#
# COMPACT_ATOMS: atom_id res chain seq x y z
N MET A 1 22.97 73.51 20.97
CA MET A 1 22.60 73.03 19.62
C MET A 1 22.15 71.58 19.74
N LYS A 2 20.85 71.32 19.55
CA LYS A 2 20.23 69.99 19.74
C LYS A 2 20.49 69.13 18.49
N ARG A 3 21.12 67.97 18.63
CA ARG A 3 21.31 67.00 17.54
C ARG A 3 20.32 65.85 17.74
N THR A 4 19.29 65.83 16.89
CA THR A 4 18.25 64.78 16.87
C THR A 4 18.78 63.62 16.02
N ALA A 5 18.93 62.43 16.60
CA ALA A 5 19.27 61.21 15.86
C ALA A 5 17.99 60.51 15.43
N ILE A 6 17.83 60.27 14.13
CA ILE A 6 16.71 59.50 13.56
C ILE A 6 17.18 58.06 13.41
N PHE A 7 16.58 57.15 14.17
CA PHE A 7 16.75 55.71 14.00
C PHE A 7 15.82 55.21 12.89
N PHE A 8 16.39 54.74 11.78
CA PHE A 8 15.64 54.05 10.73
C PHE A 8 15.45 52.58 11.15
N LEU A 9 14.24 52.21 11.53
CA LEU A 9 13.86 50.83 11.83
C LEU A 9 13.62 50.10 10.49
N ALA A 10 14.60 49.34 10.02
CA ALA A 10 14.45 48.47 8.86
C ALA A 10 13.55 47.28 9.22
N ALA A 11 12.30 47.31 8.78
CA ALA A 11 11.39 46.19 8.88
C ALA A 11 11.81 45.10 7.88
N CYS A 12 12.49 44.05 8.37
CA CYS A 12 12.70 42.82 7.62
C CYS A 12 11.37 42.07 7.51
N THR A 13 10.62 42.26 6.43
CA THR A 13 9.54 41.36 6.05
C THR A 13 10.15 40.06 5.52
N ALA A 14 10.11 39.00 6.33
CA ALA A 14 10.43 37.65 5.88
C ALA A 14 9.35 37.21 4.87
N MET A 15 9.72 37.15 3.60
CA MET A 15 8.84 36.67 2.53
C MET A 15 8.92 35.14 2.51
N SER A 16 7.89 34.48 3.06
CA SER A 16 7.77 33.03 3.00
C SER A 16 7.57 32.60 1.55
N ILE A 17 8.56 31.90 0.97
CA ILE A 17 8.41 31.24 -0.32
C ILE A 17 7.52 30.01 -0.09
N VAL A 18 6.25 30.12 -0.48
CA VAL A 18 5.37 28.94 -0.56
C VAL A 18 5.75 28.20 -1.84
N ALA A 19 6.40 27.04 -1.69
CA ALA A 19 6.67 26.17 -2.83
C ALA A 19 5.34 25.69 -3.44
N THR A 20 5.26 25.69 -4.78
CA THR A 20 4.10 25.15 -5.48
C THR A 20 3.99 23.65 -5.21
N ASP A 21 2.86 23.22 -4.65
CA ASP A 21 2.58 21.81 -4.47
C ASP A 21 2.07 21.20 -5.79
N TYR A 22 2.91 20.37 -6.41
CA TYR A 22 2.57 19.61 -7.62
C TYR A 22 1.94 18.25 -7.32
N THR A 23 2.02 17.75 -6.09
CA THR A 23 1.53 16.41 -5.74
C THR A 23 0.01 16.29 -5.90
N LYS A 24 -0.70 17.41 -5.71
CA LYS A 24 -2.16 17.53 -5.94
C LYS A 24 -2.64 17.20 -7.35
N TYR A 25 -1.76 17.16 -8.34
CA TYR A 25 -2.12 16.81 -9.73
C TYR A 25 -2.02 15.32 -10.02
N VAL A 26 -1.41 14.54 -9.13
CA VAL A 26 -1.21 13.11 -9.33
C VAL A 26 -2.43 12.37 -8.80
N ASN A 27 -3.03 11.53 -9.65
CA ASN A 27 -4.03 10.56 -9.26
C ASN A 27 -3.44 9.13 -9.43
N PRO A 28 -3.05 8.46 -8.33
CA PRO A 28 -2.48 7.11 -8.38
C PRO A 28 -3.42 6.02 -8.91
N PHE A 29 -4.73 6.28 -9.03
CA PHE A 29 -5.69 5.33 -9.60
C PHE A 29 -5.72 5.34 -11.14
N ILE A 30 -5.06 6.28 -11.81
CA ILE A 30 -5.02 6.29 -13.27
C ILE A 30 -4.17 5.12 -13.76
N GLY A 31 -4.80 4.20 -14.50
CA GLY A 31 -4.14 3.00 -15.04
C GLY A 31 -4.23 1.77 -14.13
N THR A 32 -5.03 1.83 -13.05
CA THR A 32 -5.28 0.69 -12.15
C THR A 32 -6.55 -0.08 -12.51
N GLN A 33 -7.38 0.45 -13.42
CA GLN A 33 -8.63 -0.19 -13.84
C GLN A 33 -8.40 -0.96 -15.14
N THR A 34 -8.83 -2.21 -15.18
CA THR A 34 -8.94 -2.97 -16.43
C THR A 34 -10.21 -2.56 -17.19
N ASP A 35 -10.12 -2.45 -18.52
CA ASP A 35 -11.25 -2.08 -19.36
C ASP A 35 -12.36 -3.15 -19.39
N ASP A 36 -13.53 -2.79 -19.95
CA ASP A 36 -14.70 -3.67 -20.03
C ASP A 36 -14.44 -4.98 -20.81
N THR A 37 -13.38 -5.01 -21.63
CA THR A 37 -13.00 -6.20 -22.39
C THR A 37 -12.09 -7.15 -21.62
N GLY A 38 -11.54 -6.71 -20.49
CA GLY A 38 -10.55 -7.50 -19.73
C GLY A 38 -9.22 -7.64 -20.46
N ALA A 39 -8.90 -6.72 -21.39
CA ALA A 39 -7.72 -6.83 -22.26
C ALA A 39 -6.75 -5.67 -22.10
N LEU A 40 -7.23 -4.50 -21.66
CA LEU A 40 -6.42 -3.31 -21.51
C LEU A 40 -6.44 -2.86 -20.05
N SER A 41 -5.28 -2.97 -19.41
CA SER A 41 -5.00 -2.39 -18.11
C SER A 41 -3.67 -1.66 -18.17
N GLY A 42 -3.59 -0.53 -17.47
CA GLY A 42 -2.30 0.11 -17.24
C GLY A 42 -1.38 -0.72 -16.34
N SER A 43 -1.95 -1.69 -15.59
CA SER A 43 -1.23 -2.51 -14.60
C SER A 43 -0.34 -1.66 -13.68
N THR A 44 -0.87 -0.54 -13.20
CA THR A 44 -0.23 0.31 -12.18
C THR A 44 -0.87 0.07 -10.82
N PHE A 45 -0.24 0.49 -9.73
CA PHE A 45 -0.76 0.30 -8.37
C PHE A 45 -0.98 1.65 -7.66
N PRO A 46 -1.98 1.79 -6.77
CA PRO A 46 -2.28 3.05 -6.08
C PRO A 46 -1.48 3.24 -4.77
N GLY A 47 -0.68 2.24 -4.38
CA GLY A 47 0.09 2.25 -3.14
C GLY A 47 1.24 3.27 -3.09
N PRO A 48 1.64 3.73 -1.89
CA PRO A 48 2.77 4.64 -1.71
C PRO A 48 4.11 4.05 -2.15
N THR A 49 4.89 4.90 -2.81
CA THR A 49 6.32 4.71 -3.03
C THR A 49 7.03 6.06 -3.12
N MET A 50 8.33 6.08 -2.87
CA MET A 50 9.18 7.23 -3.17
C MET A 50 9.62 7.17 -4.63
N PRO A 51 9.99 8.31 -5.27
CA PRO A 51 10.65 8.28 -6.57
C PRO A 51 11.86 7.33 -6.53
N GLN A 52 11.81 6.27 -7.37
CA GLN A 52 12.84 5.21 -7.42
C GLN A 52 13.04 4.46 -6.09
N GLY A 53 12.00 4.39 -5.25
CA GLY A 53 12.03 3.63 -4.00
C GLY A 53 12.11 2.12 -4.23
N MET A 54 12.80 1.43 -3.33
CA MET A 54 12.85 -0.04 -3.28
C MET A 54 11.52 -0.65 -2.85
N VAL A 55 10.77 0.05 -2.01
CA VAL A 55 9.46 -0.40 -1.50
C VAL A 55 8.34 0.23 -2.32
N GLN A 56 7.44 -0.61 -2.81
CA GLN A 56 6.16 -0.23 -3.40
C GLN A 56 5.09 -0.87 -2.51
N LEU A 57 4.67 -0.18 -1.46
CA LEU A 57 3.73 -0.75 -0.51
C LEU A 57 2.30 -0.53 -1.02
N ALA A 58 1.59 -1.59 -1.46
CA ALA A 58 0.29 -1.43 -2.11
C ALA A 58 -0.74 -2.50 -1.70
N PRO A 59 -2.05 -2.22 -1.84
CA PRO A 59 -3.12 -3.20 -1.69
C PRO A 59 -3.14 -4.24 -2.82
N GLU A 60 -3.49 -5.48 -2.45
CA GLU A 60 -3.75 -6.59 -3.37
C GLU A 60 -5.25 -6.84 -3.48
N THR A 61 -5.81 -6.84 -4.68
CA THR A 61 -7.24 -7.12 -4.91
C THR A 61 -7.53 -8.52 -5.44
N GLU A 62 -6.49 -9.32 -5.70
CA GLU A 62 -6.62 -10.71 -6.10
C GLU A 62 -6.00 -11.64 -5.07
N GLN A 63 -6.62 -12.81 -4.87
CA GLN A 63 -6.05 -13.83 -3.98
C GLN A 63 -4.69 -14.31 -4.49
N TYR A 64 -4.58 -14.45 -5.81
CA TYR A 64 -3.40 -14.87 -6.51
C TYR A 64 -3.21 -13.92 -7.68
N VAL A 65 -2.17 -13.09 -7.63
CA VAL A 65 -1.88 -12.16 -8.72
C VAL A 65 -1.42 -12.97 -9.93
N THR A 66 -2.12 -12.81 -11.04
CA THR A 66 -1.82 -13.51 -12.29
C THR A 66 -1.40 -12.51 -13.39
N TRP A 67 -1.87 -12.69 -14.61
CA TRP A 67 -1.40 -11.95 -15.77
C TRP A 67 -2.16 -10.63 -16.00
N ASP A 68 -3.32 -10.43 -15.38
CA ASP A 68 -4.07 -9.18 -15.51
C ASP A 68 -4.93 -8.86 -14.26
N PRO A 69 -4.64 -7.75 -13.55
CA PRO A 69 -3.48 -6.87 -13.71
C PRO A 69 -2.22 -7.45 -13.06
N CYS A 70 -1.07 -7.23 -13.68
CA CYS A 70 0.20 -7.78 -13.20
C CYS A 70 0.71 -7.14 -11.90
N CYS A 71 0.18 -5.96 -11.55
CA CYS A 71 0.54 -5.17 -10.37
C CYS A 71 -0.24 -5.53 -9.10
N GLY A 72 -1.14 -6.52 -9.14
CA GLY A 72 -1.86 -6.97 -7.95
C GLY A 72 -3.13 -6.20 -7.59
N TYR A 73 -3.35 -5.02 -8.18
CA TYR A 73 -4.53 -4.20 -7.94
C TYR A 73 -5.32 -3.94 -9.23
N ASP A 74 -6.62 -4.27 -9.21
CA ASP A 74 -7.61 -3.89 -10.21
C ASP A 74 -8.72 -3.06 -9.55
N PHE A 75 -8.94 -1.84 -10.07
CA PHE A 75 -9.99 -0.94 -9.61
C PHE A 75 -11.41 -1.51 -9.78
N ASN A 76 -11.61 -2.56 -10.58
CA ASN A 76 -12.94 -3.19 -10.68
C ASN A 76 -13.25 -4.15 -9.52
N ARG A 77 -12.29 -4.43 -8.64
CA ARG A 77 -12.43 -5.39 -7.54
C ARG A 77 -12.87 -4.69 -6.26
N ASP A 78 -13.53 -5.45 -5.38
CA ASP A 78 -14.17 -4.94 -4.17
C ASP A 78 -13.60 -5.54 -2.87
N SER A 79 -12.51 -6.31 -2.97
CA SER A 79 -11.93 -7.04 -1.85
C SER A 79 -10.41 -6.88 -1.85
N ILE A 80 -9.84 -6.62 -0.67
CA ILE A 80 -8.40 -6.56 -0.45
C ILE A 80 -7.95 -7.84 0.25
N PHE A 81 -6.96 -8.51 -0.32
CA PHE A 81 -6.39 -9.75 0.21
C PHE A 81 -5.20 -9.47 1.14
N GLY A 82 -4.49 -8.36 0.98
CA GLY A 82 -3.44 -7.90 1.88
C GLY A 82 -2.69 -6.69 1.33
N PHE A 83 -1.62 -6.30 2.02
CA PHE A 83 -0.73 -5.22 1.63
C PHE A 83 0.70 -5.74 1.51
N THR A 84 1.24 -5.75 0.30
CA THR A 84 2.55 -6.31 -0.08
C THR A 84 3.55 -5.18 -0.33
N HIS A 85 4.84 -5.47 -0.18
CA HIS A 85 5.89 -4.45 -0.13
C HIS A 85 6.60 -4.21 -1.47
N THR A 86 6.36 -5.06 -2.47
CA THR A 86 7.09 -5.06 -3.74
C THR A 86 6.13 -5.26 -4.91
N HIS A 87 6.20 -4.36 -5.90
CA HIS A 87 5.31 -4.36 -7.06
C HIS A 87 6.02 -3.86 -8.31
N LEU A 88 5.61 -4.41 -9.46
CA LEU A 88 5.99 -3.90 -10.77
C LEU A 88 4.85 -3.02 -11.32
N SER A 89 5.20 -1.87 -11.89
CA SER A 89 4.25 -0.92 -12.49
C SER A 89 4.33 -0.98 -14.01
N GLY A 90 3.20 -1.25 -14.67
CA GLY A 90 3.07 -1.20 -16.13
C GLY A 90 3.60 -2.42 -16.88
N THR A 91 3.75 -3.56 -16.19
CA THR A 91 4.26 -4.79 -16.83
C THR A 91 3.14 -5.64 -17.40
N GLY A 92 3.45 -6.42 -18.44
CA GLY A 92 2.57 -7.47 -18.99
C GLY A 92 2.88 -8.88 -18.46
N CYS A 93 3.69 -8.97 -17.40
CA CYS A 93 3.94 -10.19 -16.65
C CYS A 93 4.12 -9.83 -15.17
N THR A 94 3.57 -10.66 -14.29
CA THR A 94 3.57 -10.44 -12.85
C THR A 94 4.79 -11.05 -12.19
N ASP A 95 5.47 -10.33 -11.29
CA ASP A 95 6.48 -10.84 -10.36
C ASP A 95 6.37 -10.03 -9.05
N LEU A 96 7.24 -10.31 -8.08
CA LEU A 96 7.23 -9.67 -6.75
C LEU A 96 5.99 -10.10 -5.94
N ILE A 97 5.26 -9.16 -5.34
CA ILE A 97 4.12 -9.42 -4.44
C ILE A 97 4.60 -10.05 -3.11
N ASP A 98 5.72 -9.56 -2.60
CA ASP A 98 6.40 -10.11 -1.43
C ASP A 98 5.97 -9.43 -0.13
N ILE A 99 6.09 -10.17 0.98
CA ILE A 99 5.88 -9.70 2.35
C ILE A 99 4.50 -9.07 2.51
N SER A 100 3.48 -9.91 2.67
CA SER A 100 2.12 -9.43 2.82
C SER A 100 1.73 -9.26 4.29
N LEU A 101 1.18 -8.10 4.62
CA LEU A 101 0.54 -7.82 5.89
C LEU A 101 -0.97 -7.65 5.70
N MET A 102 -1.78 -8.25 6.58
CA MET A 102 -3.24 -8.05 6.58
C MET A 102 -3.74 -7.87 8.02
N PRO A 103 -4.32 -6.72 8.39
CA PRO A 103 -4.89 -6.54 9.72
C PRO A 103 -6.19 -7.32 9.86
N THR A 104 -6.51 -7.80 11.06
CA THR A 104 -7.79 -8.45 11.33
C THR A 104 -8.22 -8.35 12.80
N THR A 105 -9.52 -8.21 13.03
CA THR A 105 -10.17 -8.33 14.35
C THR A 105 -10.60 -9.76 14.67
N LYS A 106 -10.45 -10.70 13.73
CA LYS A 106 -10.81 -12.11 13.95
C LYS A 106 -9.93 -12.71 15.04
N HIS A 107 -10.52 -13.61 15.83
CA HIS A 107 -9.75 -14.48 16.70
C HIS A 107 -8.91 -15.44 15.84
N VAL A 108 -7.59 -15.23 15.81
CA VAL A 108 -6.68 -16.01 14.96
C VAL A 108 -6.47 -17.41 15.56
N THR A 109 -6.82 -18.44 14.80
CA THR A 109 -6.60 -19.85 15.16
C THR A 109 -5.65 -20.51 14.17
N PRO A 110 -4.95 -21.61 14.55
CA PRO A 110 -4.13 -22.37 13.60
C PRO A 110 -4.92 -22.86 12.38
N GLU A 111 -6.21 -23.16 12.53
CA GLU A 111 -7.07 -23.58 11.43
C GLU A 111 -7.41 -22.44 10.48
N LEU A 112 -7.63 -21.23 11.00
CA LEU A 112 -7.81 -20.04 10.18
C LEU A 112 -6.53 -19.69 9.41
N LEU A 113 -5.36 -19.77 10.07
CA LEU A 113 -4.06 -19.57 9.41
C LEU A 113 -3.81 -20.59 8.29
N ARG A 114 -4.19 -21.87 8.49
CA ARG A 114 -4.09 -22.90 7.45
C ARG A 114 -5.00 -22.64 6.24
N LYS A 115 -6.14 -21.98 6.42
CA LYS A 115 -7.00 -21.56 5.30
C LYS A 115 -6.35 -20.42 4.51
N GLY A 116 -5.62 -19.54 5.18
CA GLY A 116 -4.78 -18.49 4.55
C GLY A 116 -5.54 -17.33 3.91
N ILE A 117 -6.88 -17.29 3.98
CA ILE A 117 -7.68 -16.24 3.32
C ILE A 117 -8.23 -15.28 4.38
N PHE A 118 -7.70 -14.05 4.35
CA PHE A 118 -8.08 -12.94 5.25
C PHE A 118 -8.72 -11.77 4.50
N ALA A 119 -9.20 -11.99 3.27
CA ALA A 119 -9.74 -10.94 2.42
C ALA A 119 -10.85 -10.14 3.10
N LEU A 120 -10.81 -8.82 2.95
CA LEU A 120 -11.82 -7.91 3.47
C LEU A 120 -12.39 -7.05 2.35
N PRO A 121 -13.72 -6.86 2.31
CA PRO A 121 -14.33 -5.99 1.32
C PRO A 121 -13.95 -4.53 1.58
N PHE A 122 -13.88 -3.73 0.53
CA PHE A 122 -13.68 -2.29 0.60
C PHE A 122 -14.58 -1.59 -0.44
N LYS A 123 -14.54 -0.26 -0.45
CA LYS A 123 -15.23 0.57 -1.45
C LYS A 123 -14.36 1.78 -1.78
N HIS A 124 -14.30 2.16 -3.05
CA HIS A 124 -13.52 3.33 -3.49
C HIS A 124 -13.98 4.65 -2.84
N ALA A 125 -15.24 4.75 -2.39
CA ALA A 125 -15.72 5.91 -1.64
C ALA A 125 -15.05 6.08 -0.26
N GLN A 126 -14.43 5.01 0.26
CA GLN A 126 -13.64 4.98 1.49
C GLN A 126 -12.17 4.60 1.19
N GLU A 127 -11.70 4.97 0.01
CA GLU A 127 -10.33 4.74 -0.44
C GLU A 127 -9.74 6.06 -0.94
N SER A 128 -8.46 6.29 -0.68
CA SER A 128 -7.77 7.49 -1.14
C SER A 128 -6.28 7.22 -1.34
N ALA A 129 -5.70 7.85 -2.36
CA ALA A 129 -4.29 7.75 -2.67
C ALA A 129 -3.74 9.10 -3.11
N ALA A 130 -2.49 9.36 -2.74
CA ALA A 130 -1.70 10.51 -3.15
C ALA A 130 -0.21 10.11 -3.22
N PRO A 131 0.68 10.90 -3.85
CA PRO A 131 2.11 10.61 -3.81
C PRO A 131 2.62 10.35 -2.39
N GLY A 132 3.14 9.14 -2.14
CA GLY A 132 3.68 8.72 -0.84
C GLY A 132 2.65 8.31 0.20
N TYR A 133 1.35 8.24 -0.13
CA TYR A 133 0.30 7.86 0.82
C TYR A 133 -0.85 7.08 0.17
N TYR A 134 -1.35 6.06 0.87
CA TYR A 134 -2.58 5.34 0.53
C TYR A 134 -3.41 5.08 1.80
N MET A 135 -4.72 5.08 1.66
CA MET A 135 -5.65 4.78 2.75
C MET A 135 -6.88 4.06 2.24
N VAL A 136 -7.35 3.08 3.02
CA VAL A 136 -8.62 2.38 2.77
C VAL A 136 -9.28 1.95 4.08
N ASP A 137 -10.61 2.01 4.12
CA ASP A 137 -11.40 1.35 5.17
C ASP A 137 -11.70 -0.10 4.76
N LEU A 138 -11.23 -1.05 5.56
CA LEU A 138 -11.51 -2.48 5.42
C LEU A 138 -12.82 -2.80 6.13
N LEU A 139 -13.83 -3.20 5.36
CA LEU A 139 -15.22 -3.38 5.79
C LEU A 139 -15.49 -4.85 6.19
N GLY A 140 -16.74 -5.30 6.08
CA GLY A 140 -17.10 -6.69 6.36
C GLY A 140 -17.21 -7.02 7.85
N GLY A 141 -17.48 -6.02 8.68
CA GLY A 141 -17.64 -6.18 10.13
C GLY A 141 -16.34 -6.03 10.93
N GLU A 142 -15.19 -5.94 10.27
CA GLU A 142 -13.90 -5.66 10.93
C GLU A 142 -13.65 -4.15 11.07
N ASN A 143 -14.11 -3.34 10.10
CA ASN A 143 -14.09 -1.86 10.12
C ASN A 143 -12.73 -1.26 10.52
N ILE A 144 -11.66 -1.77 9.91
CA ILE A 144 -10.28 -1.36 10.20
C ILE A 144 -9.85 -0.32 9.16
N LYS A 145 -9.39 0.85 9.60
CA LYS A 145 -8.76 1.81 8.69
C LYS A 145 -7.29 1.47 8.51
N ALA A 146 -6.87 1.23 7.27
CA ALA A 146 -5.48 1.01 6.91
C ALA A 146 -4.91 2.27 6.25
N GLU A 147 -3.79 2.77 6.76
CA GLU A 147 -3.03 3.89 6.19
C GLU A 147 -1.59 3.41 5.93
N LEU A 148 -1.10 3.67 4.73
CA LEU A 148 0.19 3.20 4.24
C LEU A 148 1.04 4.39 3.81
N SER A 149 2.35 4.31 4.06
CA SER A 149 3.36 5.19 3.47
C SER A 149 4.65 4.42 3.23
N ALA A 150 5.59 5.02 2.51
CA ALA A 150 6.87 4.40 2.21
C ALA A 150 8.01 5.41 2.22
N THR A 151 9.16 4.98 2.71
CA THR A 151 10.45 5.65 2.45
C THR A 151 11.14 4.95 1.27
N ILE A 152 12.41 5.27 1.03
CA ILE A 152 13.20 4.59 -0.02
C ILE A 152 13.28 3.07 0.24
N HIS A 153 13.33 2.61 1.49
CA HIS A 153 13.60 1.20 1.83
C HIS A 153 12.64 0.61 2.89
N VAL A 154 11.63 1.36 3.33
CA VAL A 154 10.76 0.94 4.45
C VAL A 154 9.31 1.20 4.07
N GLY A 155 8.46 0.17 4.23
CA GLY A 155 7.01 0.30 4.24
C GLY A 155 6.52 0.64 5.66
N ILE A 156 5.60 1.60 5.76
CA ILE A 156 5.03 2.07 7.03
C ILE A 156 3.53 1.80 6.98
N HIS A 157 3.04 1.08 7.99
CA HIS A 157 1.63 0.78 8.15
C HIS A 157 1.12 1.45 9.43
N LYS A 158 -0.09 2.01 9.37
CA LYS A 158 -0.87 2.42 10.53
C LYS A 158 -2.27 1.84 10.38
N TYR A 159 -2.65 0.98 11.33
CA TYR A 159 -3.98 0.38 11.38
C TYR A 159 -4.75 0.98 12.55
N THR A 160 -5.95 1.49 12.28
CA THR A 160 -6.89 1.93 13.32
C THR A 160 -7.99 0.89 13.43
N PHE A 161 -7.98 0.13 14.53
CA PHE A 161 -8.98 -0.89 14.83
C PHE A 161 -10.16 -0.29 15.58
N PRO A 162 -11.38 -0.87 15.48
CA PRO A 162 -12.49 -0.47 16.34
C PRO A 162 -12.19 -0.77 17.83
N ASP A 163 -12.76 0.07 18.70
CA ASP A 163 -12.59 -0.05 20.15
C ASP A 163 -13.06 -1.43 20.67
N GLY A 164 -12.27 -2.01 21.57
CA GLY A 164 -12.60 -3.29 22.21
C GLY A 164 -12.46 -4.53 21.33
N MET A 165 -12.05 -4.39 20.07
CA MET A 165 -11.80 -5.51 19.16
C MET A 165 -10.35 -6.02 19.27
N ALA A 166 -10.12 -7.27 18.90
CA ALA A 166 -8.77 -7.82 18.81
C ALA A 166 -7.96 -7.06 17.75
N GLN A 167 -6.66 -6.87 17.98
CA GLN A 167 -5.76 -6.14 17.09
C GLN A 167 -4.68 -7.09 16.59
N ASN A 168 -4.95 -7.78 15.48
CA ASN A 168 -4.02 -8.72 14.88
C ASN A 168 -3.52 -8.20 13.54
N VAL A 169 -2.27 -8.53 13.20
CA VAL A 169 -1.72 -8.36 11.85
C VAL A 169 -1.15 -9.71 11.43
N ILE A 170 -1.67 -10.23 10.33
CA ILE A 170 -1.22 -11.49 9.72
C ILE A 170 -0.04 -11.17 8.82
N LEU A 171 1.07 -11.88 9.03
CA LEU A 171 2.21 -11.90 8.11
C LEU A 171 2.12 -13.15 7.24
N ASP A 172 1.93 -12.95 5.95
CA ASP A 172 1.88 -13.97 4.93
C ASP A 172 3.12 -13.87 4.04
N LEU A 173 3.97 -14.89 4.11
CA LEU A 173 5.21 -15.03 3.34
C LEU A 173 5.09 -16.04 2.19
N ASP A 174 3.91 -16.66 2.03
CA ASP A 174 3.59 -17.49 0.85
C ASP A 174 2.85 -16.68 -0.21
N ARG A 175 2.41 -15.45 0.12
CA ARG A 175 1.90 -14.50 -0.87
C ARG A 175 2.97 -14.26 -1.94
N MET A 176 2.61 -14.58 -3.18
CA MET A 176 3.41 -14.31 -4.37
C MET A 176 2.52 -14.40 -5.61
N THR A 177 3.06 -14.02 -6.75
CA THR A 177 2.39 -14.17 -8.04
C THR A 177 2.16 -15.64 -8.41
N TRP A 178 0.96 -15.97 -8.87
CA TRP A 178 0.64 -17.30 -9.40
C TRP A 178 0.86 -17.33 -10.92
N ARG A 179 1.92 -18.02 -11.34
CA ARG A 179 2.28 -18.15 -12.77
C ARG A 179 1.80 -19.46 -13.42
N GLY A 180 0.93 -20.20 -12.74
CA GLY A 180 0.39 -21.50 -13.20
C GLY A 180 1.43 -22.60 -13.39
N ASP A 181 0.96 -23.82 -13.65
CA ASP A 181 1.81 -25.00 -13.86
C ASP A 181 2.66 -24.93 -15.15
N ALA A 182 2.29 -24.04 -16.08
CA ALA A 182 2.90 -23.94 -17.41
C ALA A 182 4.30 -23.29 -17.41
N TYR A 183 4.61 -22.42 -16.44
CA TYR A 183 5.91 -21.74 -16.34
C TYR A 183 6.76 -22.21 -15.17
N TYR A 184 6.15 -22.77 -14.13
CA TYR A 184 6.84 -23.35 -12.96
C TYR A 184 6.14 -24.64 -12.55
N THR A 185 6.69 -25.79 -12.95
CA THR A 185 6.27 -27.09 -12.44
C THR A 185 6.85 -27.30 -11.04
N GLY A 186 6.28 -26.65 -10.03
CA GLY A 186 6.65 -26.83 -8.63
C GLY A 186 6.27 -25.64 -7.76
N ARG A 187 5.77 -25.89 -6.55
CA ARG A 187 5.72 -24.87 -5.50
C ARG A 187 7.15 -24.37 -5.29
N ARG A 188 7.40 -23.08 -5.43
CA ARG A 188 8.67 -22.49 -5.02
C ARG A 188 8.78 -22.71 -3.51
N SER A 189 9.70 -23.56 -3.09
CA SER A 189 9.98 -23.78 -1.67
C SER A 189 10.89 -22.66 -1.19
N TYR A 190 10.37 -21.77 -0.36
CA TYR A 190 11.17 -20.73 0.28
C TYR A 190 11.66 -21.24 1.62
N GLN A 191 12.96 -21.06 1.87
CA GLN A 191 13.54 -21.24 3.19
C GLN A 191 13.85 -19.84 3.73
N ILE A 192 13.20 -19.48 4.83
CA ILE A 192 13.53 -18.26 5.55
C ILE A 192 14.84 -18.51 6.29
N ILE A 193 15.94 -18.00 5.74
CA ILE A 193 17.27 -18.12 6.35
C ILE A 193 17.51 -16.86 7.17
N GLN A 194 17.38 -16.98 8.49
CA GLN A 194 17.63 -15.91 9.48
C GLN A 194 16.71 -14.67 9.37
N SER A 195 15.42 -14.84 9.67
CA SER A 195 14.53 -13.69 9.94
C SER A 195 14.61 -13.25 11.40
N GLN A 196 14.46 -11.95 11.63
CA GLN A 196 14.25 -11.39 12.97
C GLN A 196 13.00 -10.50 12.94
N ILE A 197 12.00 -10.84 13.74
CA ILE A 197 10.90 -9.95 14.06
C ILE A 197 11.22 -9.32 15.41
N ARG A 198 11.30 -7.99 15.45
CA ARG A 198 11.41 -7.22 16.69
C ARG A 198 10.11 -6.47 16.90
N VAL A 199 9.46 -6.72 18.02
CA VAL A 199 8.38 -5.87 18.52
C VAL A 199 9.06 -4.80 19.36
N LEU A 200 8.83 -3.53 19.02
CA LEU A 200 9.35 -2.38 19.77
C LEU A 200 8.21 -1.82 20.62
N ASP A 201 8.47 -1.67 21.91
CA ASP A 201 7.59 -1.15 22.96
C ASP A 201 7.85 0.32 23.30
#